data_AF-A0A445D3L4-F1
#
_entry.id   AF-A0A445D3L4-F1
#
_cell.length_a   1.000
_cell.length_b   1.000
_cell.length_c   1.000
_cell.angle_alpha   90.00
_cell.angle_beta   90.00
_cell.angle_gamma   90.00
#
_symmetry.space_group_name_H-M   'P 1'
#
loop_
_entity.id
_entity.type
_entity.pdbx_description
1 polymer ?
#
loop_
_entity_poly.entity_id
_entity_poly.type
_entity_poly.pdbx_seq_one_letter_code
_entity_poly.pdbx_strand_id
1 'polypeptide(L)'
;MTEAVVSSSSEKEEQKGASYTYWVRKITEDAAPLPVPHKLSPQDPQSQPNSATLGSAWNRAGTWEEKSLNNWATPRIKELLVSVGSIKLSSGTAKVEEVTKCIGDAFLVIVRNKKRVGYTYELTLKVKGELNLRGEKKSVGGHIDVPEFSFGELDDLQMQVKLNEDKDMLPQDKTEICNDLKKLFLEPVREKLLQFEQELKDR
;
A
#
# COMPACT_ATOMS: atom_id res chain seq x y z
N MET A 1 72.95 47.62 -26.05
CA MET A 1 72.75 46.82 -27.27
C MET A 1 72.67 45.37 -26.84
N THR A 2 71.56 44.87 -26.27
CA THR A 2 70.27 44.52 -26.90
C THR A 2 70.42 43.75 -28.21
N GLU A 3 70.33 42.43 -28.16
CA GLU A 3 69.19 41.62 -28.66
C GLU A 3 69.47 40.12 -28.44
N ALA A 4 68.47 39.35 -27.99
CA ALA A 4 68.09 38.07 -28.58
C ALA A 4 66.87 37.43 -27.88
N VAL A 5 65.78 37.40 -28.64
CA VAL A 5 64.85 36.28 -28.84
C VAL A 5 63.94 35.84 -27.69
N VAL A 6 62.69 36.28 -27.83
CA VAL A 6 61.47 35.63 -27.34
C VAL A 6 61.30 34.28 -28.03
N SER A 7 61.11 33.20 -27.27
CA SER A 7 60.46 31.98 -27.76
C SER A 7 59.49 31.45 -26.71
N SER A 8 58.25 31.35 -27.17
CA SER A 8 57.07 30.84 -26.49
C SER A 8 57.20 29.35 -26.15
N SER A 9 56.73 28.95 -24.97
CA SER A 9 56.15 27.63 -24.78
C SER A 9 54.92 27.79 -23.90
N SER A 10 53.77 27.80 -24.56
CA SER A 10 52.45 27.80 -23.97
C SER A 10 52.20 26.42 -23.35
N GLU A 11 52.23 26.32 -22.03
CA GLU A 11 51.60 25.20 -21.34
C GLU A 11 50.09 25.42 -21.39
N LYS A 12 49.45 24.64 -22.26
CA LYS A 12 48.01 24.57 -22.40
C LYS A 12 47.39 24.16 -21.07
N GLU A 13 46.60 25.03 -20.47
CA GLU A 13 45.56 24.64 -19.53
C GLU A 13 44.61 23.68 -20.25
N GLU A 14 44.82 22.39 -20.03
CA GLU A 14 43.88 21.37 -20.42
C GLU A 14 42.68 21.48 -19.47
N GLN A 15 41.63 22.19 -19.93
CA GLN A 15 40.32 22.21 -19.29
C GLN A 15 39.83 20.78 -19.11
N LYS A 16 40.06 20.21 -17.93
CA LYS A 16 39.48 18.93 -17.54
C LYS A 16 37.98 19.15 -17.37
N GLY A 17 37.23 18.88 -18.43
CA GLY A 17 35.77 18.70 -18.34
C GLY A 17 35.45 17.78 -17.17
N ALA A 18 34.47 18.15 -16.36
CA ALA A 18 34.11 17.44 -15.13
C ALA A 18 33.82 15.97 -15.44
N SER A 19 34.81 15.10 -15.21
CA SER A 19 34.64 13.67 -15.40
C SER A 19 33.80 13.14 -14.24
N TYR A 20 32.74 12.41 -14.58
CA TYR A 20 31.74 11.83 -13.67
C TYR A 20 32.30 10.65 -12.85
N THR A 21 33.58 10.69 -12.46
CA THR A 21 34.28 9.60 -11.77
C THR A 21 34.77 10.05 -10.39
N TYR A 22 33.85 10.56 -9.56
CA TYR A 22 34.14 10.88 -8.15
C TYR A 22 34.46 9.65 -7.27
N TRP A 23 34.25 8.45 -7.80
CA TRP A 23 34.44 7.16 -7.11
C TRP A 23 35.80 6.52 -7.40
N VAL A 24 36.51 6.99 -8.44
CA VAL A 24 37.82 6.47 -8.83
C VAL A 24 38.88 7.22 -8.02
N ARG A 25 39.27 6.67 -6.87
CA ARG A 25 40.40 7.20 -6.11
C ARG A 25 41.69 6.89 -6.87
N LYS A 26 42.43 7.93 -7.27
CA LYS A 26 43.86 7.76 -7.56
C LYS A 26 44.56 7.44 -6.24
N ILE A 27 45.49 6.48 -6.26
CA ILE A 27 46.22 6.03 -5.07
C ILE A 27 47.15 7.17 -4.63
N THR A 28 46.67 8.06 -3.77
CA THR A 28 47.48 9.02 -3.03
C THR A 28 47.96 8.36 -1.75
N GLU A 29 49.17 8.70 -1.28
CA GLU A 29 49.83 8.07 -0.11
C GLU A 29 49.03 8.19 1.21
N ASP A 30 48.03 9.08 1.25
CA ASP A 30 47.10 9.28 2.37
C ASP A 30 45.80 8.45 2.27
N ALA A 31 45.70 7.56 1.28
CA ALA A 31 44.52 6.70 1.12
C ALA A 31 44.55 5.53 2.12
N ALA A 32 43.41 5.30 2.80
CA ALA A 32 43.22 4.13 3.65
C ALA A 32 43.57 2.83 2.88
N PRO A 33 44.33 1.90 3.49
CA PRO A 33 44.81 0.71 2.80
C PRO A 33 43.64 -0.14 2.27
N LEU A 34 43.87 -0.80 1.13
CA LEU A 34 42.87 -1.65 0.51
C LEU A 34 42.45 -2.77 1.49
N PRO A 35 41.15 -3.04 1.65
CA PRO A 35 40.68 -4.08 2.54
C PRO A 35 41.19 -5.43 2.06
N VAL A 36 41.94 -6.12 2.91
CA VAL A 36 42.52 -7.43 2.61
C VAL A 36 41.43 -8.50 2.82
N PRO A 37 41.12 -9.36 1.84
CA PRO A 37 40.10 -10.38 2.00
C PRO A 37 40.53 -11.41 3.06
N HIS A 38 39.75 -11.51 4.14
CA HIS A 38 39.96 -12.50 5.19
C HIS A 38 39.10 -13.74 4.94
N LYS A 39 39.69 -14.93 5.06
CA LYS A 39 38.96 -16.20 4.91
C LYS A 39 38.13 -16.42 6.17
N LEU A 40 36.80 -16.43 6.03
CA LEU A 40 35.88 -16.70 7.13
C LEU A 40 36.10 -18.12 7.66
N SER A 41 36.37 -18.23 8.96
CA SER A 41 36.49 -19.51 9.64
C SER A 41 35.10 -19.95 10.11
N PRO A 42 34.75 -21.25 10.12
CA PRO A 42 33.45 -21.72 10.60
C PRO A 42 33.19 -21.45 12.10
N GLN A 43 34.17 -20.90 12.82
CA GLN A 43 34.10 -20.52 14.23
C GLN A 43 34.20 -19.01 14.45
N ASP A 44 34.23 -18.18 13.41
CA ASP A 44 34.02 -16.73 13.59
C ASP A 44 32.59 -16.57 14.12
N PRO A 45 32.42 -16.24 15.41
CA PRO A 45 31.11 -16.32 16.02
C PRO A 45 30.21 -15.33 15.29
N GLN A 46 29.02 -15.81 14.92
CA GLN A 46 27.83 -15.00 14.78
C GLN A 46 27.57 -14.29 16.11
N SER A 47 28.44 -13.35 16.49
CA SER A 47 28.37 -12.56 17.71
C SER A 47 27.39 -11.43 17.48
N GLN A 48 26.11 -11.80 17.35
CA GLN A 48 25.07 -10.93 17.86
C GLN A 48 24.13 -11.79 18.69
N PRO A 49 23.82 -11.37 19.92
CA PRO A 49 22.89 -12.11 20.78
C PRO A 49 21.59 -12.30 20.00
N ASN A 50 21.01 -13.49 20.13
CA ASN A 50 19.62 -13.77 19.79
C ASN A 50 18.70 -12.92 20.68
N SER A 51 18.74 -11.60 20.56
CA SER A 51 17.61 -10.78 20.92
C SER A 51 16.56 -11.03 19.84
N ALA A 52 15.31 -11.21 20.24
CA ALA A 52 14.18 -11.29 19.33
C ALA A 52 14.13 -9.98 18.50
N THR A 53 14.88 -9.94 17.40
CA THR A 53 15.02 -8.75 16.56
C THR A 53 13.95 -8.85 15.49
N LEU A 54 13.09 -7.84 15.42
CA LEU A 54 12.09 -7.74 14.37
C LEU A 54 12.80 -7.34 13.08
N GLY A 55 12.72 -8.19 12.05
CA GLY A 55 13.25 -7.91 10.71
C GLY A 55 14.54 -8.66 10.36
N SER A 56 15.12 -8.32 9.22
CA SER A 56 16.38 -8.90 8.74
C SER A 56 17.60 -8.34 9.49
N ALA A 57 18.76 -8.97 9.28
CA ALA A 57 20.02 -8.49 9.84
C ALA A 57 20.37 -7.04 9.43
N TRP A 58 19.78 -6.54 8.33
CA TRP A 58 19.93 -5.16 7.86
C TRP A 58 19.30 -4.16 8.84
N ASN A 59 18.14 -4.49 9.41
CA ASN A 59 17.39 -3.60 10.32
C ASN A 59 18.13 -3.29 11.63
N ARG A 60 19.19 -4.04 11.96
CA ARG A 60 19.96 -3.85 13.21
C ARG A 60 20.57 -2.44 13.33
N ALA A 61 20.88 -1.80 12.20
CA ALA A 61 21.38 -0.41 12.18
C ALA A 61 20.26 0.65 12.17
N GLY A 62 19.01 0.25 12.39
CA GLY A 62 17.85 1.14 12.34
C GLY A 62 17.42 1.51 10.91
N THR A 63 17.85 0.74 9.92
CA THR A 63 17.49 0.93 8.51
C THR A 63 16.01 0.63 8.27
N TRP A 64 15.47 1.18 7.19
CA TRP A 64 14.13 0.89 6.73
C TRP A 64 14.08 -0.47 6.01
N GLU A 65 13.13 -1.33 6.38
CA GLU A 65 12.82 -2.59 5.70
C GLU A 65 11.32 -2.63 5.43
N GLU A 66 10.94 -2.80 4.17
CA GLU A 66 9.56 -2.95 3.75
C GLU A 66 9.30 -4.38 3.25
N LYS A 67 8.18 -4.95 3.66
CA LYS A 67 7.66 -6.22 3.14
C LYS A 67 6.29 -5.99 2.56
N SER A 68 6.10 -6.35 1.30
CA SER A 68 4.78 -6.36 0.68
C SER A 68 3.93 -7.49 1.25
N LEU A 69 2.72 -7.15 1.68
CA LEU A 69 1.70 -8.08 2.17
C LEU A 69 0.52 -8.22 1.19
N ASN A 70 0.66 -7.70 -0.03
CA ASN A 70 -0.43 -7.64 -1.01
C ASN A 70 -1.02 -9.03 -1.34
N ASN A 71 -0.16 -10.04 -1.47
CA ASN A 71 -0.56 -11.43 -1.74
C ASN A 71 -1.53 -12.00 -0.69
N TRP A 72 -1.47 -11.52 0.55
CA TRP A 72 -2.41 -11.90 1.60
C TRP A 72 -3.56 -10.91 1.72
N ALA A 73 -3.26 -9.61 1.64
CA ALA A 73 -4.24 -8.55 1.89
C ALA A 73 -5.39 -8.56 0.87
N THR A 74 -5.09 -8.63 -0.43
CA THR A 74 -6.12 -8.64 -1.48
C THR A 74 -7.14 -9.78 -1.31
N PRO A 75 -6.74 -11.07 -1.19
CA PRO A 75 -7.73 -12.13 -1.01
C PRO A 75 -8.46 -12.02 0.34
N ARG A 76 -7.77 -11.57 1.39
CA ARG A 76 -8.38 -11.44 2.72
C ARG A 76 -9.47 -10.37 2.77
N ILE A 77 -9.23 -9.21 2.16
CA ILE A 77 -10.23 -8.14 2.04
C ILE A 77 -11.46 -8.65 1.28
N LYS A 78 -11.25 -9.38 0.16
CA LYS A 78 -12.35 -9.98 -0.61
C LYS A 78 -13.20 -10.94 0.24
N GLU A 79 -12.55 -11.81 1.00
CA GLU A 79 -13.23 -12.75 1.89
C GLU A 79 -14.06 -12.04 2.97
N LEU A 80 -13.47 -11.04 3.62
CA LEU A 80 -14.12 -10.27 4.70
C LEU A 80 -15.33 -9.49 4.19
N LEU A 81 -15.24 -8.87 3.01
CA LEU A 81 -16.33 -8.10 2.41
C LEU A 81 -17.48 -9.00 1.94
N VAL A 82 -17.18 -10.19 1.40
CA VAL A 82 -18.21 -11.18 1.06
C VAL A 82 -18.89 -11.72 2.35
N SER A 83 -18.16 -11.78 3.45
CA SER A 83 -18.66 -12.23 4.76
C SER A 83 -19.57 -11.22 5.47
N VAL A 84 -19.71 -9.99 4.97
CA VAL A 84 -20.69 -9.00 5.48
C VAL A 84 -22.12 -9.56 5.41
N GLY A 85 -22.40 -10.42 4.43
CA GLY A 85 -23.66 -11.16 4.34
C GLY A 85 -24.84 -10.33 3.83
N SER A 86 -26.04 -10.70 4.28
CA SER A 86 -27.30 -10.08 3.86
C SER A 86 -27.79 -9.09 4.92
N ILE A 87 -28.09 -7.86 4.50
CA ILE A 87 -28.59 -6.76 5.33
C ILE A 87 -30.07 -6.53 5.01
N LYS A 88 -30.89 -6.34 6.05
CA LYS A 88 -32.30 -6.00 5.92
C LYS A 88 -32.47 -4.49 5.74
N LEU A 89 -33.15 -4.10 4.67
CA LEU A 89 -33.54 -2.73 4.34
C LEU A 89 -35.00 -2.50 4.73
N SER A 90 -35.39 -1.24 4.85
CA SER A 90 -36.78 -0.79 4.95
C SER A 90 -37.65 -1.35 3.80
N SER A 91 -37.06 -1.43 2.61
CA SER A 91 -37.70 -1.81 1.34
C SER A 91 -37.37 -3.23 0.88
N GLY A 92 -36.58 -4.03 1.64
CA GLY A 92 -36.13 -5.33 1.14
C GLY A 92 -34.95 -5.95 1.88
N THR A 93 -34.15 -6.76 1.18
CA THR A 93 -32.90 -7.34 1.69
C THR A 93 -31.82 -7.18 0.62
N ALA A 94 -30.61 -6.76 1.00
CA ALA A 94 -29.47 -6.65 0.10
C ALA A 94 -28.29 -7.49 0.58
N LYS A 95 -27.54 -8.06 -0.36
CA LYS A 95 -26.39 -8.92 -0.11
C LYS A 95 -25.23 -8.52 -1.00
N VAL A 96 -24.01 -8.57 -0.46
CA VAL A 96 -22.78 -8.51 -1.26
C VAL A 96 -22.63 -9.82 -2.05
N GLU A 97 -22.64 -9.73 -3.37
CA GLU A 97 -22.42 -10.88 -4.25
C GLU A 97 -20.93 -11.16 -4.41
N GLU A 98 -20.17 -10.13 -4.78
CA GLU A 98 -18.75 -10.25 -5.09
C GLU A 98 -18.03 -8.89 -4.97
N VAL A 99 -16.70 -8.95 -4.87
CA VAL A 99 -15.83 -7.77 -4.96
C VAL A 99 -15.26 -7.70 -6.37
N THR A 100 -15.76 -6.78 -7.18
CA THR A 100 -15.39 -6.63 -8.59
C THR A 100 -14.01 -5.98 -8.76
N LYS A 101 -13.72 -4.92 -7.98
CA LYS A 101 -12.45 -4.20 -8.00
C LYS A 101 -11.86 -4.21 -6.61
N CYS A 102 -10.59 -4.60 -6.50
CA CYS A 102 -9.80 -4.51 -5.27
C CYS A 102 -8.36 -4.24 -5.70
N ILE A 103 -7.99 -2.97 -5.70
CA ILE A 103 -6.70 -2.47 -6.20
C ILE A 103 -6.06 -1.65 -5.10
N GLY A 104 -4.79 -1.91 -4.83
CA GLY A 104 -4.06 -1.22 -3.79
C GLY A 104 -2.89 -2.05 -3.29
N ASP A 105 -2.25 -1.53 -2.25
CA ASP A 105 -1.03 -2.06 -1.70
C ASP A 105 -1.14 -2.15 -0.17
N ALA A 106 -0.66 -3.25 0.38
CA ALA A 106 -0.45 -3.44 1.81
C ALA A 106 1.02 -3.71 2.05
N PHE A 107 1.59 -3.04 3.04
CA PHE A 107 3.00 -3.15 3.38
C PHE A 107 3.22 -3.15 4.89
N LEU A 108 4.30 -3.83 5.25
CA LEU A 108 4.83 -3.91 6.60
C LEU A 108 6.20 -3.23 6.60
N VAL A 109 6.32 -2.16 7.36
CA VAL A 109 7.54 -1.38 7.52
C VAL A 109 8.15 -1.65 8.90
N ILE A 110 9.43 -1.98 8.92
CA ILE A 110 10.22 -2.15 10.13
C ILE A 110 11.28 -1.05 10.15
N VAL A 111 11.26 -0.21 11.17
CA VAL A 111 12.24 0.87 11.36
C VAL A 111 12.64 0.93 12.83
N ARG A 112 13.95 0.87 13.11
CA ARG A 112 14.50 0.92 14.47
C ARG A 112 13.83 -0.10 15.40
N ASN A 113 13.66 -1.33 14.92
CA ASN A 113 12.99 -2.43 15.64
C ASN A 113 11.52 -2.13 16.02
N LYS A 114 10.86 -1.18 15.35
CA LYS A 114 9.42 -0.90 15.48
C LYS A 114 8.68 -1.33 14.21
N LYS A 115 7.64 -2.12 14.42
CA LYS A 115 6.70 -2.57 13.39
C LYS A 115 5.69 -1.47 13.09
N ARG A 116 5.47 -1.18 11.81
CA ARG A 116 4.41 -0.30 11.31
C ARG A 116 3.76 -0.97 10.11
N VAL A 117 2.44 -0.93 10.06
CA VAL A 117 1.68 -1.45 8.93
C VAL A 117 1.01 -0.28 8.24
N GLY A 118 0.85 -0.40 6.93
CA GLY A 118 0.12 0.55 6.11
C GLY A 118 -0.56 -0.20 4.99
N TYR A 119 -1.70 0.33 4.56
CA TYR A 119 -2.33 -0.09 3.33
C TYR A 119 -3.08 1.10 2.73
N THR A 120 -3.26 1.02 1.43
CA THR A 120 -4.10 1.93 0.65
C THR A 120 -4.84 1.08 -0.38
N TYR A 121 -6.17 1.08 -0.34
CA TYR A 121 -7.00 0.29 -1.26
C TYR A 121 -8.16 1.10 -1.83
N GLU A 122 -8.56 0.73 -3.04
CA GLU A 122 -9.80 1.13 -3.71
C GLU A 122 -10.65 -0.13 -3.95
N LEU A 123 -11.95 -0.05 -3.65
CA LEU A 123 -12.86 -1.20 -3.75
C LEU A 123 -14.11 -0.86 -4.56
N THR A 124 -14.53 -1.80 -5.40
CA THR A 124 -15.87 -1.81 -5.98
C THR A 124 -16.52 -3.14 -5.64
N LEU A 125 -17.60 -3.06 -4.89
CA LEU A 125 -18.45 -4.17 -4.48
C LEU A 125 -19.64 -4.26 -5.42
N LYS A 126 -20.05 -5.48 -5.77
CA LYS A 126 -21.30 -5.74 -6.47
C LYS A 126 -22.31 -6.28 -5.48
N VAL A 127 -23.45 -5.60 -5.40
CA VAL A 127 -24.53 -5.92 -4.48
C VAL A 127 -25.77 -6.33 -5.25
N LYS A 128 -26.50 -7.30 -4.71
CA LYS A 128 -27.82 -7.73 -5.19
C LYS A 128 -28.82 -7.58 -4.07
N GLY A 129 -29.95 -6.94 -4.36
CA GLY A 129 -31.05 -6.79 -3.43
C GLY A 129 -32.35 -7.38 -3.96
N GLU A 130 -33.17 -7.91 -3.06
CA GLU A 130 -34.58 -8.20 -3.30
C GLU A 130 -35.40 -7.10 -2.62
N LEU A 131 -36.05 -6.26 -3.41
CA LEU A 131 -36.91 -5.18 -2.94
C LEU A 131 -38.38 -5.61 -3.03
N ASN A 132 -39.14 -5.30 -1.99
CA ASN A 132 -40.59 -5.48 -1.97
C ASN A 132 -41.25 -4.15 -2.32
N LEU A 133 -41.44 -3.88 -3.60
CA LEU A 133 -42.13 -2.67 -4.07
C LEU A 133 -43.58 -3.03 -4.40
N ARG A 134 -44.54 -2.40 -3.70
CA ARG A 134 -45.99 -2.59 -3.92
C ARG A 134 -46.47 -4.05 -3.88
N GLY A 135 -45.85 -4.89 -3.05
CA GLY A 135 -46.23 -6.30 -2.89
C GLY A 135 -45.59 -7.27 -3.87
N GLU A 136 -44.81 -6.79 -4.84
CA GLU A 136 -43.99 -7.62 -5.73
C GLU A 136 -42.52 -7.58 -5.33
N LYS A 137 -41.90 -8.77 -5.30
CA LYS A 137 -40.47 -8.95 -5.08
C LYS A 137 -39.73 -8.69 -6.39
N LYS A 138 -38.95 -7.61 -6.46
CA LYS A 138 -38.08 -7.29 -7.59
C LYS A 138 -36.63 -7.41 -7.17
N SER A 139 -35.84 -8.14 -7.95
CA SER A 139 -34.39 -8.19 -7.77
C SER A 139 -33.74 -6.97 -8.40
N VAL A 140 -33.04 -6.17 -7.61
CA VAL A 140 -32.26 -5.02 -8.07
C VAL A 140 -30.76 -5.32 -7.94
N GLY A 141 -29.99 -4.97 -8.97
CA GLY A 141 -28.53 -4.99 -8.92
C GLY A 141 -27.98 -3.61 -8.59
N GLY A 142 -26.84 -3.56 -7.92
CA GLY A 142 -26.11 -2.32 -7.69
C GLY A 142 -24.62 -2.54 -7.49
N HIS A 143 -23.88 -1.44 -7.48
CA HIS A 143 -22.46 -1.38 -7.18
C HIS A 143 -22.23 -0.40 -6.03
N ILE A 144 -21.36 -0.78 -5.08
CA ILE A 144 -20.89 0.10 -4.02
C ILE A 144 -19.42 0.36 -4.29
N ASP A 145 -19.10 1.59 -4.66
CA ASP A 145 -17.74 2.07 -4.82
C ASP A 145 -17.28 2.68 -3.49
N VAL A 146 -16.19 2.13 -2.94
CA VAL A 146 -15.43 2.73 -1.86
C VAL A 146 -14.20 3.34 -2.51
N PRO A 147 -14.07 4.67 -2.54
CA PRO A 147 -12.86 5.35 -3.01
C PRO A 147 -11.63 4.90 -2.23
N GLU A 148 -10.48 5.48 -2.58
CA GLU A 148 -9.24 5.27 -1.84
C GLU A 148 -9.44 5.46 -0.33
N PHE A 149 -9.13 4.42 0.45
CA PHE A 149 -9.08 4.46 1.90
C PHE A 149 -7.78 3.85 2.40
N SER A 150 -7.32 4.34 3.54
CA SER A 150 -6.03 3.98 4.10
C SER A 150 -6.13 3.50 5.55
N PHE A 151 -5.03 2.93 6.04
CA PHE A 151 -4.92 2.46 7.41
C PHE A 151 -5.20 3.58 8.43
N GLY A 152 -6.18 3.35 9.31
CA GLY A 152 -6.57 4.30 10.35
C GLY A 152 -7.57 5.38 9.92
N GLU A 153 -7.95 5.46 8.64
CA GLU A 153 -8.92 6.42 8.10
C GLU A 153 -10.32 5.80 7.93
N LEU A 154 -10.60 4.70 8.63
CA LEU A 154 -11.90 4.02 8.54
C LEU A 154 -13.07 4.80 9.16
N ASP A 155 -12.82 5.89 9.90
CA ASP A 155 -13.87 6.75 10.47
C ASP A 155 -14.57 7.62 9.42
N ASP A 156 -13.79 8.13 8.45
CA ASP A 156 -14.27 8.99 7.36
C ASP A 156 -14.55 8.19 6.08
N LEU A 157 -14.76 6.87 6.19
CA LEU A 157 -14.94 5.98 5.05
C LEU A 157 -16.12 6.41 4.16
N GLN A 158 -15.81 6.87 2.95
CA GLN A 158 -16.83 7.28 1.99
C GLN A 158 -17.29 6.11 1.14
N MET A 159 -18.61 5.98 0.95
CA MET A 159 -19.21 5.00 0.04
C MET A 159 -20.14 5.68 -0.94
N GLN A 160 -20.07 5.26 -2.20
CA GLN A 160 -20.95 5.68 -3.28
C GLN A 160 -21.72 4.46 -3.78
N VAL A 161 -23.04 4.52 -3.74
CA VAL A 161 -23.91 3.43 -4.18
C VAL A 161 -24.50 3.81 -5.54
N LYS A 162 -24.35 2.92 -6.52
CA LYS A 162 -24.91 3.03 -7.87
C LYS A 162 -25.88 1.86 -8.08
N LEU A 163 -27.17 2.16 -8.17
CA LEU A 163 -28.18 1.16 -8.51
C LEU A 163 -28.29 1.03 -10.03
N ASN A 164 -28.53 -0.17 -10.55
CA ASN A 164 -28.84 -0.36 -11.96
C ASN A 164 -30.18 0.30 -12.30
N GLU A 165 -30.28 0.89 -13.49
CA GLU A 165 -31.48 1.59 -13.93
C GLU A 165 -32.61 0.61 -14.30
N ASP A 166 -33.41 0.23 -13.30
CA ASP A 166 -34.71 -0.39 -13.56
C ASP A 166 -35.76 0.69 -13.83
N LYS A 167 -36.52 0.51 -14.92
CA LYS A 167 -37.58 1.42 -15.39
C LYS A 167 -38.81 1.44 -14.47
N ASP A 168 -38.86 0.53 -13.50
CA ASP A 168 -39.99 0.28 -12.61
C ASP A 168 -39.95 1.03 -11.27
N MET A 169 -38.92 1.83 -11.00
CA MET A 169 -38.74 2.51 -9.72
C MET A 169 -38.77 4.03 -9.88
N LEU A 170 -39.51 4.73 -9.01
CA LEU A 170 -39.46 6.19 -8.97
C LEU A 170 -38.05 6.67 -8.58
N PRO A 171 -37.60 7.82 -9.12
CA PRO A 171 -36.30 8.39 -8.76
C PRO A 171 -36.15 8.63 -7.25
N GLN A 172 -37.23 9.01 -6.56
CA GLN A 172 -37.24 9.24 -5.11
C GLN A 172 -36.97 7.94 -4.34
N ASP A 173 -37.71 6.86 -4.64
CA ASP A 173 -37.51 5.55 -4.02
C ASP A 173 -36.06 5.06 -4.23
N LYS A 174 -35.50 5.26 -5.43
CA LYS A 174 -34.09 4.91 -5.73
C LYS A 174 -33.12 5.65 -4.82
N THR A 175 -33.33 6.96 -4.61
CA THR A 175 -32.45 7.76 -3.74
C THR A 175 -32.57 7.37 -2.28
N GLU A 176 -33.77 7.05 -1.79
CA GLU A 176 -33.96 6.58 -0.42
C GLU A 176 -33.29 5.22 -0.21
N ILE A 177 -33.49 4.27 -1.12
CA ILE A 177 -32.84 2.95 -1.09
C ILE A 177 -31.31 3.10 -1.14
N CYS A 178 -30.80 4.00 -1.98
CA CYS A 178 -29.36 4.28 -2.09
C CYS A 178 -28.77 4.82 -0.78
N ASN A 179 -29.46 5.77 -0.14
CA ASN A 179 -29.05 6.33 1.15
C ASN A 179 -29.12 5.29 2.28
N ASP A 180 -30.18 4.48 2.31
CA ASP A 180 -30.34 3.40 3.28
C ASP A 180 -29.26 2.33 3.10
N LEU A 181 -28.99 1.91 1.86
CA LEU A 181 -27.90 0.99 1.53
C LEU A 181 -26.57 1.55 1.99
N LYS A 182 -26.27 2.81 1.66
CA LYS A 182 -25.03 3.47 2.07
C LYS A 182 -24.87 3.44 3.59
N LYS A 183 -25.90 3.84 4.34
CA LYS A 183 -25.84 3.91 5.80
C LYS A 183 -25.73 2.52 6.44
N LEU A 184 -26.49 1.55 5.94
CA LEU A 184 -26.53 0.21 6.53
C LEU A 184 -25.34 -0.66 6.16
N PHE A 185 -24.74 -0.49 4.98
CA PHE A 185 -23.51 -1.19 4.60
C PHE A 185 -22.25 -0.55 5.19
N LEU A 186 -22.29 0.73 5.56
CA LEU A 186 -21.13 1.42 6.11
C LEU A 186 -20.62 0.76 7.40
N GLU A 187 -21.49 0.54 8.37
CA GLU A 187 -21.09 -0.03 9.67
C GLU A 187 -20.51 -1.46 9.53
N PRO A 188 -21.16 -2.41 8.84
CA PRO A 188 -20.64 -3.76 8.72
C PRO A 188 -19.34 -3.84 7.90
N VAL A 189 -19.24 -3.06 6.81
CA VAL A 189 -18.01 -3.00 6.02
C VAL A 189 -16.88 -2.40 6.86
N ARG A 190 -17.16 -1.33 7.60
CA ARG A 190 -16.19 -0.72 8.52
C ARG A 190 -15.72 -1.70 9.59
N GLU A 191 -16.62 -2.49 10.19
CA GLU A 191 -16.25 -3.53 11.16
C GLU A 191 -15.32 -4.58 10.53
N LYS A 192 -15.64 -5.06 9.33
CA LYS A 192 -14.81 -6.03 8.61
C LYS A 192 -13.45 -5.46 8.22
N LEU A 193 -13.38 -4.18 7.83
CA LEU A 193 -12.12 -3.51 7.56
C LEU A 193 -11.31 -3.30 8.84
N LEU A 194 -11.94 -2.98 9.97
CA LEU A 194 -11.27 -2.88 11.26
C LEU A 194 -10.67 -4.22 11.69
N GLN A 195 -11.40 -5.32 11.48
CA GLN A 195 -10.89 -6.67 11.68
C GLN A 195 -9.66 -6.92 10.79
N PHE A 196 -9.71 -6.53 9.52
CA PHE A 196 -8.57 -6.60 8.61
C PHE A 196 -7.35 -5.82 9.14
N GLU A 197 -7.54 -4.60 9.69
CA GLU A 197 -6.43 -3.82 10.26
C GLU A 197 -5.77 -4.51 11.45
N GLN A 198 -6.56 -5.17 12.30
CA GLN A 198 -6.05 -5.94 13.44
C GLN A 198 -5.23 -7.14 12.96
N GLU A 199 -5.76 -7.91 12.00
CA GLU A 199 -5.04 -9.04 11.41
C GLU A 199 -3.75 -8.61 10.70
N LEU A 200 -3.75 -7.44 10.06
CA LEU A 200 -2.57 -6.86 9.45
C LEU A 200 -1.52 -6.49 10.52
N LYS A 201 -1.94 -5.91 11.65
CA LYS A 201 -1.05 -5.57 12.77
C LYS A 201 -0.40 -6.81 13.41
N ASP A 202 -1.08 -7.94 13.45
CA ASP A 202 -0.53 -9.18 14.02
C ASP A 202 0.49 -9.87 13.11
N ARG A 203 0.48 -9.56 11.80
CA ARG A 203 1.30 -10.22 10.77
C ARG A 203 2.70 -9.65 10.63
#